data_AF-A0A1C6F2D7-F1
#
_entry.id   AF-A0A1C6F2D7-F1
#
_cell.length_a   1.000
_cell.length_b   1.000
_cell.length_c   1.000
_cell.angle_alpha   90.00
_cell.angle_beta   90.00
_cell.angle_gamma   90.00
#
_symmetry.space_group_name_H-M   'P 1'
#
loop_
_entity.id
_entity.type
_entity.pdbx_description
1 polymer ?
#
loop_
_entity_poly.entity_id
_entity_poly.type
_entity_poly.pdbx_seq_one_letter_code
_entity_poly.pdbx_strand_id
1 'polypeptide(L)'
;MTPEDWKMVEDALSSPYGRVEFKIDGYDITIMCVVEKPLHYCLAVYVDGKIKVEWISQDCEIRRKFYQKHTKSLLNSKQKKSLKREKKDFREKILKESSYDWYEPYWKSVRSMKSHFIKNNKIIELVEAV
;
A
#
# COMPACT_ATOMS: atom_id res chain seq x y z
N MET A 1 -5.67 11.84 14.57
CA MET A 1 -6.89 11.58 13.78
C MET A 1 -7.96 10.90 14.62
N THR A 2 -9.17 11.45 14.57
CA THR A 2 -10.39 10.91 15.18
C THR A 2 -11.07 9.88 14.25
N PRO A 3 -12.01 9.05 14.76
CA PRO A 3 -12.85 8.21 13.90
C PRO A 3 -13.62 9.00 12.84
N GLU A 4 -14.07 10.21 13.17
CA GLU A 4 -14.80 11.11 12.29
C GLU A 4 -13.91 11.60 11.13
N ASP A 5 -12.66 11.97 11.40
CA ASP A 5 -11.70 12.38 10.35
C ASP A 5 -11.51 11.24 9.33
N TRP A 6 -11.38 9.99 9.82
CA TRP A 6 -11.23 8.84 8.93
C TRP A 6 -12.48 8.56 8.10
N LYS A 7 -13.66 8.87 8.62
CA LYS A 7 -14.90 8.76 7.85
C LYS A 7 -14.91 9.77 6.71
N MET A 8 -14.48 11.01 6.94
CA MET A 8 -14.33 12.01 5.87
C MET A 8 -13.35 11.55 4.78
N VAL A 9 -12.24 10.91 5.19
CA VAL A 9 -11.27 10.33 4.25
C VAL A 9 -11.89 9.21 3.41
N GLU A 10 -12.64 8.31 4.03
CA GLU A 10 -13.31 7.21 3.34
C GLU A 10 -14.36 7.73 2.36
N ASP A 11 -15.16 8.73 2.77
CA ASP A 11 -16.19 9.35 1.94
C ASP A 11 -15.56 10.08 0.74
N ALA A 12 -14.53 10.90 0.95
CA ALA A 12 -13.82 11.61 -0.12
C ALA A 12 -13.21 10.64 -1.14
N LEU A 13 -12.46 9.63 -0.68
CA LEU A 13 -11.79 8.65 -1.55
C LEU A 13 -12.75 7.61 -2.19
N SER A 14 -14.02 7.58 -1.78
CA SER A 14 -15.05 6.75 -2.41
C SER A 14 -15.49 7.32 -3.77
N SER A 15 -15.37 8.63 -3.96
CA SER A 15 -15.71 9.31 -5.20
C SER A 15 -14.60 9.13 -6.25
N PRO A 16 -14.95 8.96 -7.54
CA PRO A 16 -13.99 9.13 -8.63
C PRO A 16 -13.30 10.49 -8.51
N TYR A 17 -11.97 10.52 -8.61
CA TYR A 17 -11.14 11.73 -8.47
C TYR A 17 -11.14 12.38 -7.07
N GLY A 18 -11.70 11.71 -6.06
CA GLY A 18 -11.59 12.13 -4.68
C GLY A 18 -10.13 12.28 -4.24
N ARG A 19 -9.86 13.28 -3.41
CA ARG A 19 -8.53 13.69 -3.01
C ARG A 19 -8.46 13.94 -1.52
N VAL A 20 -7.39 13.46 -0.91
CA VAL A 20 -7.11 13.72 0.51
C VAL A 20 -5.66 14.12 0.68
N GLU A 21 -5.44 15.14 1.50
CA GLU A 21 -4.12 15.63 1.88
C GLU A 21 -3.87 15.35 3.37
N PHE A 22 -2.71 14.77 3.66
CA PHE A 22 -2.24 14.54 5.01
C PHE A 22 -0.86 15.17 5.21
N LYS A 23 -0.57 15.48 6.47
CA LYS A 23 0.79 15.69 6.95
C LYS A 23 1.17 14.52 7.84
N ILE A 24 2.17 13.74 7.42
CA ILE A 24 2.55 12.49 8.10
C ILE A 24 4.04 12.48 8.39
N ASP A 25 4.42 12.46 9.67
CA ASP A 25 5.82 12.45 10.13
C ASP A 25 6.72 13.49 9.42
N GLY A 26 6.16 14.64 9.04
CA GLY A 26 6.86 15.73 8.34
C GLY A 26 6.80 15.69 6.80
N TYR A 27 6.15 14.69 6.20
CA TYR A 27 5.91 14.60 4.76
C TYR A 27 4.53 15.12 4.37
N ASP A 28 4.45 15.76 3.20
CA ASP A 28 3.18 16.15 2.60
C ASP A 28 2.67 15.01 1.72
N ILE A 29 1.60 14.35 2.15
CA ILE A 29 1.07 13.15 1.51
C ILE A 29 -0.25 13.51 0.83
N THR A 30 -0.28 13.40 -0.50
CA THR A 30 -1.52 13.54 -1.28
C THR A 30 -1.98 12.18 -1.76
N ILE A 31 -3.25 11.86 -1.53
CA ILE A 31 -3.89 10.64 -1.99
C ILE A 31 -4.97 11.03 -2.98
N MET A 32 -4.95 10.41 -4.17
CA MET A 32 -5.97 10.66 -5.19
C MET A 32 -6.56 9.35 -5.70
N CYS A 33 -7.88 9.33 -5.86
CA CYS A 33 -8.60 8.27 -6.54
C CYS A 33 -8.41 8.42 -8.06
N VAL A 34 -7.56 7.57 -8.65
CA VAL A 34 -7.21 7.61 -10.08
C VAL A 34 -7.70 6.35 -10.80
N VAL A 35 -7.91 6.47 -12.10
CA VAL A 35 -8.25 5.34 -12.96
C VAL A 35 -6.97 4.56 -13.27
N GLU A 36 -6.88 3.31 -12.83
CA GLU A 36 -5.78 2.40 -13.17
C GLU A 36 -6.00 1.75 -14.54
N LYS A 37 -7.24 1.29 -14.77
CA LYS A 37 -7.73 0.65 -16.00
C LYS A 37 -9.21 1.01 -16.17
N PRO A 38 -9.82 0.83 -17.36
CA PRO A 38 -11.24 1.11 -17.53
C PRO A 38 -12.09 0.45 -16.43
N LEU A 39 -12.89 1.25 -15.73
CA LEU A 39 -13.74 0.85 -14.59
C LEU A 39 -13.01 0.32 -13.34
N HIS A 40 -11.69 0.48 -13.26
CA HIS A 40 -10.88 0.11 -12.11
C HIS A 40 -10.16 1.33 -11.53
N TYR A 41 -10.56 1.72 -10.33
CA TYR A 41 -9.96 2.84 -9.60
C TYR A 41 -8.93 2.34 -8.58
N CYS A 42 -7.91 3.15 -8.32
CA CYS A 42 -6.95 2.94 -7.25
C CYS A 42 -6.63 4.26 -6.55
N LEU A 43 -6.05 4.17 -5.36
CA LEU A 43 -5.65 5.32 -4.55
C LEU A 43 -4.15 5.53 -4.75
N ALA A 44 -3.76 6.53 -5.53
CA ALA A 44 -2.37 6.88 -5.76
C ALA A 44 -1.83 7.77 -4.64
N VAL A 45 -0.70 7.39 -4.05
CA VAL A 45 -0.04 8.10 -2.95
C VAL A 45 1.16 8.88 -3.50
N TYR A 46 1.07 10.20 -3.42
CA TYR A 46 2.13 11.13 -3.76
C TYR A 46 2.80 11.60 -2.47
N VAL A 47 4.13 11.60 -2.46
CA VAL A 47 4.93 12.08 -1.33
C VAL A 47 5.66 13.33 -1.78
N ASP A 48 5.41 14.44 -1.08
CA ASP A 48 5.84 15.79 -1.45
C ASP A 48 5.46 16.11 -2.91
N GLY A 49 4.23 15.73 -3.28
CA GLY A 49 3.66 15.91 -4.62
C GLY A 49 4.24 15.03 -5.72
N LYS A 50 5.09 14.03 -5.39
CA LYS A 50 5.79 13.22 -6.39
C LYS A 50 5.59 11.72 -6.16
N ILE A 51 5.70 10.95 -7.24
CA ILE A 51 5.93 9.51 -7.21
C ILE A 51 7.26 9.27 -7.92
N LYS A 52 8.28 8.81 -7.19
CA LYS A 52 9.58 8.49 -7.79
C LYS A 52 9.76 6.99 -7.95
N VAL A 53 10.30 6.58 -9.10
CA VAL A 53 10.65 5.17 -9.40
C VAL A 53 11.70 4.64 -8.44
N GLU A 54 12.60 5.50 -7.95
CA GLU A 54 13.60 5.16 -6.93
C GLU A 54 12.94 4.66 -5.64
N TRP A 55 11.84 5.28 -5.22
CA TRP A 55 11.11 4.85 -4.02
C TRP A 55 10.42 3.49 -4.23
N ILE A 56 10.08 3.15 -5.47
CA ILE A 56 9.48 1.86 -5.81
C ILE A 56 10.54 0.76 -5.85
N SER A 57 11.64 1.02 -6.56
CA SER A 57 12.65 0.01 -6.88
C SER A 57 13.67 -0.21 -5.76
N GLN A 58 14.05 0.84 -5.03
CA GLN A 58 15.12 0.80 -4.04
C GLN A 58 14.59 0.84 -2.61
N ASP A 59 15.36 0.27 -1.68
CA ASP A 59 15.02 0.30 -0.28
C ASP A 59 15.22 1.67 0.35
N CYS A 60 14.11 2.27 0.78
CA CYS A 60 14.09 3.60 1.35
C CYS A 60 12.98 3.71 2.41
N GLU A 61 13.03 4.78 3.19
CA GLU A 61 12.04 5.06 4.23
C GLU A 61 10.64 5.27 3.64
N ILE A 62 10.53 6.01 2.53
CA ILE A 62 9.27 6.37 1.89
C ILE A 62 8.42 5.13 1.57
N ARG A 63 9.02 4.11 0.94
CA ARG A 63 8.26 2.90 0.58
C ARG A 63 7.82 2.07 1.78
N ARG A 64 8.58 2.12 2.87
CA ARG A 64 8.26 1.39 4.11
C ARG A 64 7.13 2.09 4.88
N LYS A 65 7.03 3.41 4.75
CA LYS A 65 6.01 4.24 5.41
C LYS A 65 4.69 4.34 4.63
N PHE A 66 4.76 4.44 3.30
CA PHE A 66 3.62 4.89 2.49
C PHE A 66 3.21 3.94 1.35
N TYR A 67 4.10 3.07 0.86
CA TYR A 67 3.81 2.25 -0.32
C TYR A 67 3.33 0.85 0.03
N GLN A 68 2.45 0.32 -0.81
CA GLN A 68 1.90 -1.01 -0.64
C GLN A 68 2.96 -2.05 -1.02
N LYS A 69 3.29 -2.93 -0.07
CA LYS A 69 4.12 -4.11 -0.32
C LYS A 69 3.25 -5.22 -0.91
N HIS A 70 3.69 -5.79 -2.01
CA HIS A 70 3.11 -6.98 -2.62
C HIS A 70 4.12 -8.12 -2.60
N THR A 71 3.61 -9.35 -2.49
CA THR A 71 4.40 -10.58 -2.51
C THR A 71 3.75 -11.55 -3.49
N LYS A 72 4.54 -12.11 -4.41
CA LYS A 72 4.07 -13.09 -5.39
C LYS A 72 4.94 -14.31 -5.37
N SER A 73 4.29 -15.46 -5.33
CA SER A 73 4.91 -16.76 -5.39
C SER A 73 5.10 -17.18 -6.85
N LEU A 74 6.31 -17.59 -7.21
CA LEU A 74 6.68 -18.22 -8.47
C LEU A 74 6.17 -19.67 -8.57
N LEU A 75 5.82 -20.29 -7.43
CA LEU A 75 5.29 -21.64 -7.40
C LEU A 75 3.87 -21.73 -7.96
N ASN A 76 3.64 -22.74 -8.79
CA ASN A 76 2.31 -23.09 -9.28
C ASN A 76 1.51 -23.91 -8.24
N SER A 77 0.22 -24.11 -8.52
CA SER A 77 -0.70 -24.81 -7.61
C SER A 77 -0.30 -26.25 -7.30
N LYS A 78 0.35 -26.95 -8.25
CA LYS A 78 0.80 -28.33 -8.05
C LYS A 78 2.01 -28.38 -7.10
N GLN A 79 2.99 -27.51 -7.31
CA GLN A 79 4.16 -27.37 -6.44
C GLN A 79 3.77 -26.95 -5.02
N LYS A 80 2.83 -26.01 -4.87
CA LYS A 80 2.29 -25.62 -3.55
C LYS A 80 1.62 -26.80 -2.84
N LYS A 81 0.91 -27.67 -3.57
CA LYS A 81 0.27 -28.87 -3.00
C LYS A 81 1.30 -29.92 -2.54
N SER A 82 2.35 -30.16 -3.32
CA SER A 82 3.41 -31.10 -2.91
C SER A 82 4.16 -30.61 -1.67
N LEU A 83 4.48 -29.31 -1.62
CA LEU A 83 5.14 -28.67 -0.49
C LEU A 83 4.38 -28.75 0.84
N LYS A 84 3.05 -28.96 0.82
CA LYS A 84 2.27 -29.15 2.05
C LYS A 84 2.61 -30.45 2.79
N ARG A 85 3.17 -31.45 2.09
CA ARG A 85 3.57 -32.75 2.65
C ARG A 85 4.98 -32.74 3.22
N GLU A 86 5.75 -31.70 2.91
CA GLU A 86 7.13 -31.53 3.37
C GLU A 86 7.20 -30.97 4.80
N LYS A 87 8.37 -31.12 5.43
CA LYS A 87 8.67 -30.52 6.74
C LYS A 87 8.50 -28.99 6.70
N LYS A 88 7.99 -28.42 7.79
CA LYS A 88 7.66 -26.98 7.91
C LYS A 88 8.84 -26.08 7.51
N ASP A 89 10.03 -26.35 8.02
CA ASP A 89 11.21 -25.51 7.78
C ASP A 89 11.64 -25.53 6.31
N PHE A 90 11.61 -26.70 5.68
CA PHE A 90 11.88 -26.84 4.25
C PHE A 90 10.84 -26.09 3.41
N ARG A 91 9.56 -26.26 3.75
CA ARG A 91 8.46 -25.57 3.09
C ARG A 91 8.61 -24.04 3.18
N GLU A 92 8.93 -23.51 4.35
CA GLU A 92 9.10 -22.06 4.56
C GLU A 92 10.30 -21.52 3.78
N LYS A 93 11.42 -22.26 3.75
CA LYS A 93 12.59 -21.91 2.93
C LYS A 93 12.23 -21.81 1.45
N ILE A 94 11.59 -22.84 0.89
CA ILE A 94 11.20 -22.86 -0.53
C ILE A 94 10.19 -21.76 -0.84
N LEU A 95 9.22 -21.51 0.05
CA LEU A 95 8.25 -20.43 -0.15
C LEU A 95 8.92 -19.06 -0.20
N LYS A 96 9.91 -18.81 0.67
CA LYS A 96 10.65 -17.55 0.71
C LYS A 96 11.51 -17.37 -0.55
N GLU A 97 12.28 -18.38 -0.93
CA GLU A 97 13.15 -18.37 -2.12
C GLU A 97 12.35 -18.30 -3.43
N SER A 98 11.16 -18.90 -3.45
CA SER A 98 10.27 -18.91 -4.62
C SER A 98 9.25 -17.79 -4.59
N SER A 99 9.51 -16.71 -3.85
CA SER A 99 8.67 -15.53 -3.82
C SER A 99 9.50 -14.28 -4.07
N TYR A 100 8.88 -13.29 -4.69
CA TYR A 100 9.47 -11.97 -4.83
C TYR A 100 8.50 -10.92 -4.33
N ASP A 101 9.07 -9.86 -3.77
CA ASP A 101 8.36 -8.70 -3.29
C ASP A 101 8.51 -7.54 -4.28
N TRP A 102 7.48 -6.72 -4.40
CA TRP A 102 7.57 -5.41 -5.06
C TRP A 102 6.71 -4.40 -4.29
N TYR A 103 6.94 -3.13 -4.56
CA TYR A 103 6.21 -2.04 -3.93
C TYR A 103 5.44 -1.27 -4.99
N GLU A 104 4.27 -0.77 -4.64
CA GLU A 104 3.49 0.11 -5.49
C GLU A 104 3.01 1.32 -4.69
N PRO A 105 2.97 2.52 -5.32
CA PRO A 105 2.41 3.72 -4.70
C PRO A 105 0.87 3.71 -4.71
N TYR A 106 0.26 2.60 -5.13
CA TYR A 106 -1.17 2.49 -5.34
C TYR A 106 -1.79 1.57 -4.30
N TRP A 107 -2.93 1.99 -3.74
CA TRP A 107 -3.73 1.18 -2.84
C TRP A 107 -5.07 0.83 -3.46
N LYS A 108 -5.58 -0.37 -3.16
CA LYS A 108 -6.91 -0.81 -3.61
C LYS A 108 -8.04 -0.47 -2.64
N SER A 109 -7.72 -0.12 -1.40
CA SER A 109 -8.73 0.23 -0.40
C SER A 109 -8.19 1.17 0.67
N VAL A 110 -9.03 2.12 1.09
CA VAL A 110 -8.74 3.04 2.20
C VAL A 110 -8.44 2.26 3.48
N ARG A 111 -9.19 1.19 3.76
CA ARG A 111 -8.96 0.32 4.93
C ARG A 111 -7.53 -0.24 4.99
N SER A 112 -7.03 -0.80 3.89
CA SER A 112 -5.67 -1.36 3.86
C SER A 112 -4.60 -0.29 4.01
N MET A 113 -4.81 0.86 3.37
CA MET A 113 -3.91 2.01 3.40
C MET A 113 -3.84 2.63 4.80
N LYS A 114 -5.00 2.91 5.40
CA LYS A 114 -5.15 3.39 6.78
C LYS A 114 -4.43 2.50 7.78
N SER A 115 -4.65 1.18 7.70
CA SER A 115 -3.98 0.22 8.59
C SER A 115 -2.45 0.28 8.45
N HIS A 116 -1.94 0.38 7.23
CA HIS A 116 -0.51 0.54 6.98
C HIS A 116 0.03 1.87 7.53
N PHE A 117 -0.66 2.97 7.28
CA PHE A 117 -0.23 4.31 7.70
C PHE A 117 -0.14 4.41 9.22
N ILE A 118 -1.18 3.94 9.93
CA ILE A 118 -1.22 3.90 11.40
C ILE A 118 -0.09 3.02 11.97
N LYS A 119 0.24 1.92 11.29
CA LYS A 119 1.28 0.99 11.76
C LYS A 119 2.70 1.57 11.60
N ASN A 120 2.94 2.29 10.50
CA ASN A 120 4.31 2.65 10.08
C ASN A 120 4.68 4.11 10.36
N ASN A 121 3.75 4.94 10.82
CA ASN A 121 3.96 6.36 11.08
C ASN A 121 3.49 6.74 12.49
N LYS A 122 4.05 7.81 13.07
CA LYS A 122 3.75 8.21 14.46
C LYS A 122 2.69 9.31 14.52
N ILE A 123 2.82 10.32 13.66
CA ILE A 123 1.96 11.50 13.63
C ILE A 123 1.28 11.54 12.27
N ILE A 124 -0.06 11.54 12.29
CA ILE A 124 -0.90 11.63 11.09
C ILE A 124 -1.91 12.73 11.34
N GLU A 125 -1.86 13.76 10.51
CA GLU A 125 -2.73 14.92 10.54
C GLU A 125 -3.47 15.03 9.20
N LEU A 126 -4.79 15.16 9.25
CA LEU A 126 -5.60 15.42 8.07
C LEU A 126 -5.55 16.92 7.78
N VAL A 127 -5.17 17.29 6.56
CA VAL A 127 -5.10 18.68 6.11
C VAL A 127 -6.37 19.04 5.34
N GLU A 128 -6.73 18.22 4.35
CA GLU A 128 -7.88 18.46 3.47
C GLU A 128 -8.46 17.14 2.97
N ALA A 129 -9.79 17.09 2.78
CA ALA A 129 -10.48 15.98 2.13
C ALA A 129 -11.57 16.54 1.21
N VAL A 130 -11.48 16.21 -0.08
CA VAL A 130 -12.36 16.69 -1.17
C VAL A 130 -12.86 15.54 -2.02
#